data_AF-A0A0D0CNU4-F1
#
_entry.id   AF-A0A0D0CNU4-F1
#
_cell.length_a   1.000
_cell.length_b   1.000
_cell.length_c   1.000
_cell.angle_alpha   90.00
_cell.angle_beta   90.00
_cell.angle_gamma   90.00
#
_symmetry.space_group_name_H-M   'P 1'
#
loop_
_entity.id
_entity.type
_entity.pdbx_description
1 polymer ?
#
loop_
_entity_poly.entity_id
_entity_poly.type
_entity_poly.pdbx_seq_one_letter_code
_entity_poly.pdbx_strand_id
1 'polypeptide(L)' 'MAEELHSYGVRHNDLSAHNILRNHDGTLAIIDFDCAELSHECQGPANCAELKDFAEVLKLSI' A
#
# COMPACT_ATOMS: atom_id res chain seq x y z
N MET A 1 -4.48 -4.49 -3.55
CA MET A 1 -3.64 -3.35 -3.98
C MET A 1 -2.35 -3.24 -3.15
N ALA A 2 -2.36 -2.74 -1.91
CA ALA A 2 -1.14 -2.66 -1.10
C ALA A 2 -0.54 -4.06 -0.81
N GLU A 3 -1.39 -5.02 -0.43
CA GLU A 3 -1.03 -6.43 -0.27
C GLU A 3 -0.49 -7.07 -1.55
N GLU A 4 -1.01 -6.63 -2.71
CA GLU A 4 -0.59 -7.13 -4.02
C GLU A 4 0.80 -6.59 -4.38
N LEU A 5 1.04 -5.30 -4.13
CA LEU A 5 2.36 -4.69 -4.24
C LEU A 5 3.39 -5.45 -3.37
N HIS A 6 3.00 -5.77 -2.14
CA HIS A 6 3.83 -6.53 -1.19
C HIS A 6 4.09 -7.96 -1.65
N SER A 7 3.13 -8.59 -2.35
CA SER A 7 3.31 -9.93 -2.93
C SER A 7 4.36 -9.97 -4.04
N TYR A 8 4.65 -8.83 -4.66
CA TYR A 8 5.77 -8.66 -5.61
C TYR A 8 7.10 -8.34 -4.92
N GLY A 9 7.15 -8.36 -3.58
CA GLY A 9 8.32 -7.99 -2.80
C GLY A 9 8.58 -6.49 -2.76
N VAL A 10 7.58 -5.67 -3.10
CA VAL A 10 7.69 -4.21 -3.10
C VAL A 10 6.97 -3.63 -1.89
N ARG A 11 7.65 -2.79 -1.11
CA ARG A 11 7.03 -1.95 -0.07
C ARG A 11 7.10 -0.49 -0.51
N HIS A 12 6.04 0.29 -0.28
CA HIS A 12 6.01 1.67 -0.76
C HIS A 12 6.76 2.65 0.15
N ASN A 13 6.71 2.42 1.47
CA ASN A 13 7.20 3.26 2.57
C ASN A 13 6.61 4.68 2.68
N ASP A 14 5.65 5.04 1.84
CA ASP A 14 4.93 6.31 1.90
C ASP A 14 3.48 6.15 1.40
N LEU A 15 2.83 5.06 1.83
CA LEU A 15 1.49 4.74 1.35
C LEU A 15 0.45 5.60 2.09
N SER A 16 0.04 6.70 1.45
CA SER A 16 -0.98 7.62 1.96
C SER A 16 -2.05 7.91 0.91
N ALA A 17 -3.18 8.52 1.32
CA ALA A 17 -4.25 8.90 0.41
C ALA A 17 -3.81 9.88 -0.70
N HIS A 18 -2.72 10.64 -0.49
CA HIS A 18 -2.16 11.54 -1.50
C HIS A 18 -1.46 10.77 -2.64
N ASN A 19 -0.94 9.58 -2.32
CA ASN A 19 -0.25 8.69 -3.25
C ASN A 19 -1.21 7.64 -3.85
N ILE A 20 -2.52 7.92 -3.79
CA ILE A 20 -3.56 7.12 -4.44
C ILE A 20 -4.34 7.97 -5.41
N LEU A 21 -4.33 7.55 -6.67
CA LEU A 21 -5.18 8.11 -7.71
C LEU A 21 -6.39 7.21 -7.94
N ARG A 22 -7.48 7.83 -8.38
CA ARG A 22 -8.68 7.14 -8.84
C ARG A 22 -8.82 7.33 -10.35
N ASN A 23 -8.81 6.23 -11.09
CA ASN A 23 -9.04 6.21 -12.52
C ASN A 23 -10.52 6.51 -12.87
N HIS A 24 -10.78 6.82 -14.14
CA HIS A 24 -12.14 7.12 -14.63
C HIS A 24 -13.12 5.94 -14.48
N ASP A 25 -12.63 4.70 -14.51
CA ASP A 25 -13.41 3.48 -14.30
C ASP A 25 -13.67 3.17 -12.81
N GLY A 26 -13.15 4.01 -11.91
CA GLY A 26 -13.28 3.85 -10.47
C GLY A 26 -12.23 2.95 -9.83
N THR A 27 -11.30 2.36 -10.61
CA THR A 27 -10.15 1.64 -10.07
C THR A 27 -9.18 2.61 -9.40
N LEU A 28 -8.38 2.10 -8.46
CA LEU A 28 -7.36 2.87 -7.78
C LEU A 28 -5.98 2.53 -8.37
N ALA A 29 -5.05 3.49 -8.34
CA ALA A 29 -3.64 3.28 -8.64
C ALA A 29 -2.76 3.87 -7.53
N ILE A 30 -1.71 3.14 -7.12
CA ILE A 30 -0.65 3.66 -6.24
C ILE A 30 0.36 4.40 -7.11
N ILE A 31 0.80 5.57 -6.66
CA ILE A 31 1.80 6.41 -7.33
C ILE A 31 2.93 6.79 -6.37
N ASP A 32 4.01 7.34 -6.92
CA ASP A 32 5.14 7.92 -6.18
C ASP A 32 6.01 6.91 -5.39
N PHE A 33 6.84 6.15 -6.11
CA PHE A 33 7.68 5.08 -5.57
C PHE A 33 9.07 5.55 -5.10
N ASP A 34 9.27 6.85 -4.87
CA ASP A 34 10.59 7.39 -4.51
C ASP A 34 11.13 6.81 -3.18
N CYS A 35 10.25 6.39 -2.28
CA CYS A 35 10.58 5.76 -1.00
C CYS A 35 10.57 4.22 -1.03
N ALA A 36 10.27 3.60 -2.18
CA ALA A 36 9.97 2.17 -2.25
C ALA A 36 11.20 1.26 -2.06
N GLU A 37 10.97 0.08 -1.46
CA GLU A 37 11.95 -1.01 -1.36
C GLU A 37 11.51 -2.19 -2.23
N LEU A 38 12.47 -2.89 -2.86
CA LEU A 38 12.20 -4.01 -3.78
C LEU A 38 12.54 -5.40 -3.20
N SER A 39 12.80 -5.48 -1.89
CA SER A 39 13.16 -6.73 -1.21
C SER A 39 12.37 -6.88 0.08
N HIS A 40 11.08 -6.55 0.01
CA HIS A 40 10.16 -6.62 1.12
C HIS A 40 9.62 -8.04 1.33
N GLU A 41 9.89 -8.62 2.49
CA GLU A 41 9.23 -9.86 2.92
C GLU A 41 8.02 -9.54 3.80
N CYS A 42 6.85 -9.37 3.18
CA CYS A 42 5.63 -9.03 3.91
C CYS A 42 5.10 -10.21 4.71
N GLN A 43 4.90 -9.99 6.02
CA GLN A 43 4.30 -10.98 6.94
C GLN A 43 2.76 -10.80 7.08
N GLY A 44 2.14 -10.08 6.14
CA GLY A 44 0.71 -9.81 6.10
C GLY A 44 0.24 -8.64 6.97
N PRO A 45 -1.06 -8.29 6.92
CA PRO A 45 -1.62 -7.09 7.55
C PRO A 45 -1.43 -7.04 9.07
N ALA A 46 -1.43 -8.19 9.74
CA ALA A 46 -1.24 -8.28 11.19
C ALA A 46 0.19 -7.89 11.64
N ASN A 47 1.19 -7.96 10.75
CA ASN A 47 2.60 -7.77 11.08
C ASN A 47 3.33 -6.75 10.19
N CYS A 48 2.66 -6.14 9.21
CA CYS A 48 3.24 -5.10 8.36
C CYS A 48 2.73 -3.71 8.79
N ALA A 49 3.65 -2.82 9.20
CA ALA A 49 3.31 -1.47 9.64
C ALA A 49 2.60 -0.68 8.53
N GLU A 50 3.11 -0.73 7.29
CA GLU A 50 2.51 -0.02 6.16
C GLU A 50 1.06 -0.46 5.90
N LEU A 51 0.76 -1.76 5.99
CA LEU A 51 -0.61 -2.25 5.79
C LEU A 51 -1.54 -1.82 6.94
N LYS A 52 -1.04 -1.78 8.19
CA LYS A 52 -1.81 -1.30 9.34
C LYS A 52 -2.14 0.18 9.21
N ASP A 53 -1.12 1.00 8.95
CA ASP A 53 -1.28 2.44 8.81
C ASP A 53 -2.26 2.75 7.66
N PHE A 54 -2.13 2.02 6.55
CA PHE A 54 -3.03 2.16 5.41
C PHE A 54 -4.48 1.78 5.74
N ALA A 55 -4.69 0.71 6.49
CA ALA A 55 -6.01 0.27 6.94
C ALA A 55 -6.70 1.31 7.82
N GLU A 56 -5.94 1.88 8.77
CA GLU A 56 -6.42 2.90 9.70
C GLU A 56 -6.82 4.19 8.97
N VAL A 57 -5.97 4.66 8.04
CA VAL A 57 -6.22 5.88 7.25
C VAL A 57 -7.49 5.75 6.41
N LEU A 58 -7.74 4.58 5.82
CA LEU A 58 -8.92 4.34 5.01
C LEU A 58 -10.16 3.95 5.82
N LYS A 59 -10.05 3.82 7.16
CA LYS A 59 -11.11 3.32 8.05
C LYS A 59 -11.70 1.98 7.57
N LEU A 60 -10.87 1.15 6.95
CA LEU A 60 -11.28 -0.18 6.52
C LEU A 60 -11.23 -1.09 7.75
N SER A 61 -12.35 -1.71 8.11
CA SER A 61 -12.36 -2.77 9.12
C SER A 61 -11.66 -3.99 8.50
N ILE A 62 -10.41 -4.23 8.88
CA ILE A 62 -9.66 -5.46 8.56
C ILE A 62 -9.88 -6.49 9.66
#